data_AF-A0A382KFC0-F1
#
_entry.id   AF-A0A382KFC0-F1
#
_cell.length_a   1.000
_cell.length_b   1.000
_cell.length_c   1.000
_cell.angle_alpha   90.00
_cell.angle_beta   90.00
_cell.angle_gamma   90.00
#
_symmetry.space_group_name_H-M   'P 1'
#
loop_
_entity.id
_entity.type
_entity.pdbx_description
1 polymer ?
#
loop_
_entity_poly.entity_id
_entity_poly.type
_entity_poly.pdbx_seq_one_letter_code
_entity_poly.pdbx_strand_id
1 'polypeptide(L)'
;MNLHWIDWLIVISLLGFICVSAYTTRQYMRSVADFLSANRCAGKYLLGVADGIAGLGAISIVARFEMHYKAGFTAAWWDMMLLPIGVIVAATGWVQYRFRQTRAMTMAQFFEMRYSRSFRVYAGVMGCVSGIINFGIFPAVGGRFFQH
;
A
#
# COMPACT_ATOMS: atom_id res chain seq x y z
N MET A 1 20.35 -15.24 17.19
CA MET A 1 19.03 -15.60 17.76
C MET A 1 18.78 -17.07 17.45
N ASN A 2 18.69 -17.94 18.47
CA ASN A 2 18.34 -19.35 18.24
C ASN A 2 16.81 -19.42 18.21
N LEU A 3 16.24 -19.39 17.00
CA LEU A 3 14.81 -19.56 16.78
C LEU A 3 14.43 -20.98 17.20
N HIS A 4 13.47 -21.11 18.11
CA HIS A 4 13.00 -22.40 18.55
C HIS A 4 12.26 -23.09 17.39
N TRP A 5 12.19 -24.42 17.38
CA TRP A 5 11.53 -25.16 16.29
C TRP A 5 10.05 -24.75 16.12
N ILE A 6 9.43 -24.28 17.21
CA ILE A 6 8.05 -23.77 17.26
C ILE A 6 7.93 -22.45 16.48
N ASP A 7 8.92 -21.56 16.55
CA ASP A 7 8.93 -20.30 15.81
C ASP A 7 9.00 -20.57 14.30
N TRP A 8 9.82 -21.53 13.91
CA TRP A 8 9.92 -21.98 12.51
C TRP A 8 8.61 -22.59 12.01
N LEU A 9 7.92 -23.37 12.84
CA LEU A 9 6.62 -23.95 12.49
C LEU A 9 5.57 -22.86 12.26
N ILE A 10 5.53 -21.83 13.10
CA ILE A 10 4.62 -20.69 12.93
C ILE A 10 4.91 -19.96 11.61
N VAL A 11 6.18 -19.68 11.30
CA VAL A 11 6.59 -19.00 10.06
C VAL A 11 6.20 -19.82 8.83
N ILE A 12 6.50 -21.12 8.83
CA ILE A 12 6.17 -22.02 7.71
C ILE A 12 4.65 -22.13 7.53
N SER A 13 3.91 -22.25 8.64
CA SER A 13 2.44 -22.32 8.62
C SER A 13 1.82 -21.07 8.01
N LEU A 14 2.31 -19.88 8.40
CA LEU A 14 1.81 -18.60 7.92
C LEU A 14 2.19 -18.36 6.44
N LEU A 15 3.41 -18.69 6.04
CA LEU A 15 3.82 -18.67 4.63
C LEU A 15 2.98 -19.64 3.79
N GLY A 16 2.74 -20.85 4.30
CA GLY A 16 1.90 -21.85 3.66
C GLY A 16 0.47 -21.32 3.46
N PHE A 17 -0.12 -20.70 4.48
CA PHE A 17 -1.45 -20.10 4.39
C PHE A 17 -1.53 -18.99 3.33
N ILE A 18 -0.52 -18.11 3.26
CA ILE A 18 -0.43 -17.06 2.23
C ILE A 18 -0.27 -17.66 0.83
N CYS A 19 0.60 -18.66 0.66
CA CYS A 19 0.78 -19.33 -0.63
C CYS A 19 -0.48 -20.06 -1.09
N VAL A 20 -1.16 -20.79 -0.20
CA VAL A 20 -2.40 -21.52 -0.51
C VAL A 20 -3.52 -20.56 -0.87
N SER A 21 -3.68 -19.47 -0.11
CA SER A 21 -4.68 -18.45 -0.42
C SER A 21 -4.39 -17.75 -1.75
N ALA A 22 -3.14 -17.42 -2.05
CA ALA A 22 -2.74 -16.86 -3.33
C ALA A 22 -2.99 -17.83 -4.50
N TYR A 23 -2.63 -19.12 -4.34
CA TYR A 23 -2.85 -20.14 -5.36
C TYR A 23 -4.34 -20.38 -5.61
N THR A 24 -5.13 -20.49 -4.55
CA THR A 24 -6.58 -20.66 -4.64
C THR A 24 -7.24 -19.43 -5.25
N THR A 25 -6.73 -18.22 -5.00
CA THR A 25 -7.30 -16.99 -5.55
C THR A 25 -6.98 -16.81 -7.03
N ARG A 26 -5.91 -17.45 -7.53
CA ARG A 26 -5.46 -17.35 -8.92
C ARG A 26 -6.52 -17.78 -9.94
N GLN A 27 -7.41 -18.71 -9.57
CA GLN A 27 -8.50 -19.16 -10.44
C GLN A 27 -9.56 -18.07 -10.75
N TYR A 28 -9.63 -17.03 -9.90
CA TYR A 28 -10.55 -15.90 -10.05
C TYR A 28 -9.94 -14.74 -10.86
N MET A 29 -8.62 -14.76 -11.12
CA MET A 29 -7.94 -13.73 -11.90
C MET A 29 -7.98 -14.06 -13.40
N ARG A 30 -9.16 -13.99 -14.03
CA ARG A 30 -9.32 -14.34 -15.45
C ARG A 30 -9.09 -13.15 -16.38
N SER A 31 -9.27 -11.91 -15.91
CA SER A 31 -9.09 -10.68 -16.69
C SER A 31 -8.16 -9.67 -16.03
N VAL A 32 -7.58 -8.77 -16.83
CA VAL A 32 -6.76 -7.64 -16.35
C VAL A 32 -7.58 -6.71 -15.44
N ALA A 33 -8.88 -6.57 -15.68
CA ALA A 33 -9.77 -5.81 -14.80
C ALA A 33 -10.02 -6.52 -13.45
N ASP A 34 -10.00 -7.86 -13.44
CA ASP A 34 -10.10 -8.66 -12.22
C ASP A 34 -8.81 -8.55 -11.39
N PHE A 35 -7.66 -8.51 -12.08
CA PHE A 35 -6.37 -8.32 -11.41
C PHE A 35 -6.18 -6.90 -10.86
N LEU A 36 -6.44 -5.87 -11.68
CA LEU A 36 -6.17 -4.48 -11.30
C LEU A 36 -7.25 -3.85 -10.43
N SER A 37 -8.50 -4.29 -10.55
CA SER A 37 -9.63 -3.64 -9.85
C SER A 37 -10.60 -4.60 -9.18
N ALA A 38 -10.28 -5.90 -9.11
CA ALA A 38 -11.15 -6.94 -8.56
C ALA A 38 -12.59 -6.87 -9.11
N ASN A 39 -12.71 -6.58 -10.41
CA ASN A 39 -13.97 -6.33 -11.13
C ASN A 39 -14.91 -5.31 -10.46
N ARG A 40 -14.36 -4.42 -9.62
CA ARG A 40 -15.10 -3.45 -8.81
C ARG A 40 -16.13 -4.08 -7.87
N CYS A 41 -15.96 -5.34 -7.51
CA CYS A 41 -16.82 -6.05 -6.57
C CYS A 41 -16.43 -5.81 -5.09
N ALA A 42 -15.31 -5.11 -4.83
CA ALA A 42 -14.85 -4.82 -3.47
C ALA A 42 -15.79 -3.84 -2.75
N GLY A 43 -16.36 -4.28 -1.62
CA GLY A 43 -17.22 -3.46 -0.76
C GLY A 43 -16.46 -2.34 -0.04
N LYS A 44 -17.20 -1.35 0.48
CA LYS A 44 -16.63 -0.16 1.16
C LYS A 44 -15.70 -0.53 2.33
N TYR A 45 -16.09 -1.53 3.11
CA TYR A 45 -15.30 -2.01 4.25
C TYR A 45 -13.99 -2.65 3.79
N LEU A 46 -14.05 -3.55 2.81
CA LEU A 46 -12.86 -4.21 2.26
C LEU A 46 -11.89 -3.20 1.66
N LEU A 47 -12.40 -2.21 0.92
CA LEU A 47 -11.60 -1.12 0.37
C LEU A 47 -10.93 -0.27 1.47
N GLY A 48 -11.66 0.09 2.52
CA GLY A 48 -11.11 0.88 3.63
C GLY A 48 -10.07 0.11 4.44
N VAL A 49 -10.32 -1.17 4.70
CA VAL A 49 -9.36 -2.04 5.41
C VAL A 49 -8.11 -2.28 4.55
N ALA A 50 -8.27 -2.54 3.25
CA ALA A 50 -7.14 -2.70 2.34
C ALA A 50 -6.28 -1.44 2.24
N ASP A 51 -6.90 -0.26 2.18
CA ASP A 51 -6.19 1.03 2.16
C ASP A 51 -5.43 1.28 3.48
N GLY A 52 -6.05 0.96 4.62
CA GLY A 52 -5.39 1.02 5.92
C GLY A 52 -4.19 0.07 6.03
N ILE A 53 -4.32 -1.17 5.54
CA ILE A 53 -3.23 -2.16 5.53
C ILE A 53 -2.12 -1.75 4.56
N ALA A 54 -2.46 -1.14 3.41
CA ALA A 54 -1.47 -0.66 2.45
C ALA A 54 -0.54 0.41 3.04
N GLY A 55 -1.02 1.23 3.99
CA GLY A 55 -0.19 2.18 4.74
C GLY A 55 0.63 1.55 5.88
N LEU A 56 0.23 0.38 6.36
CA LEU A 56 0.83 -0.31 7.51
C LEU A 56 1.73 -1.47 7.04
N GLY A 57 2.99 -1.16 6.74
CA GLY A 57 4.04 -2.15 6.50
C GLY A 57 4.98 -2.31 7.69
N ALA A 58 5.79 -3.38 7.70
CA ALA A 58 6.84 -3.57 8.71
C ALA A 58 7.80 -2.36 8.78
N ILE A 59 8.12 -1.74 7.64
CA ILE A 59 8.94 -0.52 7.58
C ILE A 59 8.21 0.67 8.17
N SER A 60 6.90 0.82 7.95
CA SER A 60 6.12 1.89 8.58
C SER A 60 6.20 1.79 10.11
N ILE A 61 6.16 0.58 10.66
CA ILE A 61 6.29 0.34 12.10
C ILE A 61 7.70 0.73 12.58
N VAL A 62 8.75 0.20 11.93
CA VAL A 62 10.15 0.51 12.28
C VAL A 62 10.44 2.01 12.17
N ALA A 63 10.02 2.64 11.09
CA ALA A 63 10.19 4.07 10.86
C ALA A 63 9.49 4.90 11.95
N ARG A 64 8.28 4.49 12.36
CA ARG A 64 7.55 5.20 13.42
C ARG A 64 8.20 5.03 14.78
N PHE A 65 8.73 3.84 15.09
CA PHE A 65 9.53 3.62 16.29
C PHE A 65 10.81 4.46 16.29
N GLU A 66 11.55 4.51 15.18
CA GLU A 66 12.76 5.33 15.05
C GLU A 66 12.44 6.82 15.19
N MET A 67 11.35 7.28 14.57
CA MET A 67 10.89 8.66 14.65
C MET A 67 10.50 9.04 16.09
N HIS A 68 9.78 8.18 16.80
CA HIS A 68 9.44 8.41 18.21
C HIS A 68 10.66 8.35 19.13
N TYR A 69 11.64 7.49 18.84
CA TYR A 69 12.87 7.40 19.63
C TYR A 69 13.73 8.66 19.48
N LYS A 70 13.83 9.23 18.26
CA LYS A 70 14.67 10.40 17.99
C LYS A 70 13.99 11.74 18.28
N ALA A 71 12.73 11.89 17.90
CA ALA A 71 12.00 13.17 17.99
C ALA A 71 11.05 13.26 19.20
N GLY A 72 10.75 12.14 19.86
CA GLY A 72 9.77 12.08 20.94
C GLY A 72 8.33 12.30 20.45
N PHE A 73 7.50 12.93 21.27
CA PHE A 73 6.06 13.08 21.02
C PHE A 73 5.73 14.19 19.99
N THR A 74 6.69 14.99 19.56
CA THR A 74 6.48 16.05 18.56
C THR A 74 6.12 15.50 17.18
N ALA A 75 6.58 14.29 16.84
CA ALA A 75 6.19 13.59 15.62
C ALA A 75 4.68 13.27 15.58
N ALA A 76 4.08 12.94 16.73
CA ALA A 76 2.67 12.61 16.83
C ALA A 76 1.76 13.82 16.52
N TRP A 77 2.24 15.05 16.74
CA TRP A 77 1.51 16.26 16.39
C TRP A 77 1.25 16.35 14.88
N TRP A 78 2.26 16.01 14.06
CA TRP A 78 2.13 16.01 12.60
C TRP A 78 1.15 14.95 12.09
N ASP A 79 1.19 13.75 12.69
CA ASP A 79 0.19 12.71 12.39
C ASP A 79 -1.23 13.14 12.79
N MET A 80 -1.39 13.81 13.93
CA MET A 80 -2.67 14.36 14.37
C MET A 80 -3.19 15.44 13.42
N MET A 81 -2.32 16.23 12.79
CA MET A 81 -2.74 17.22 11.78
C MET A 81 -3.15 16.58 10.45
N LEU A 82 -2.67 15.38 10.12
CA LEU A 82 -3.06 14.68 8.90
C LEU A 82 -4.50 14.16 8.95
N LEU A 83 -4.98 13.75 10.13
CA LEU A 83 -6.36 13.29 10.35
C LEU A 83 -7.44 14.28 9.88
N PRO A 84 -7.47 15.54 10.35
CA PRO A 84 -8.49 16.51 9.93
C PRO A 84 -8.38 16.85 8.45
N ILE A 85 -7.16 16.90 7.89
CA ILE A 85 -6.97 17.11 6.44
C ILE A 85 -7.59 15.94 5.67
N GLY A 86 -7.32 14.70 6.09
CA GLY A 86 -7.91 13.50 5.52
C GLY A 86 -9.44 13.52 5.56
N VAL A 87 -10.03 13.97 6.68
CA VAL A 87 -11.49 14.13 6.80
C VAL A 87 -12.02 15.19 5.84
N ILE A 88 -11.36 16.34 5.71
CA ILE A 88 -11.78 17.40 4.78
C ILE A 88 -11.71 16.92 3.33
N VAL A 89 -10.62 16.23 2.95
CA VAL A 89 -10.44 15.68 1.60
C VAL A 89 -11.46 14.58 1.30
N ALA A 90 -11.72 13.70 2.27
CA ALA A 90 -12.73 12.65 2.16
C ALA A 90 -14.15 13.24 2.05
N ALA A 91 -14.46 14.28 2.83
CA ALA A 91 -15.76 14.96 2.83
C ALA A 91 -16.00 15.76 1.54
N THR A 92 -14.99 16.44 1.03
CA THR A 92 -15.05 17.15 -0.26
C THR A 92 -15.04 16.22 -1.46
N GLY A 93 -14.67 14.93 -1.27
CA GLY A 93 -14.54 13.95 -2.33
C GLY A 93 -13.51 14.36 -3.39
N TRP A 94 -12.60 15.27 -3.03
CA TRP A 94 -11.66 15.89 -3.94
C TRP A 94 -10.78 14.80 -4.57
N VAL A 95 -10.71 14.77 -5.90
CA VAL A 95 -10.04 13.75 -6.73
C VAL A 95 -10.68 12.35 -6.65
N GLN A 96 -10.98 11.82 -5.47
CA GLN A 96 -11.45 10.45 -5.29
C GLN A 96 -12.82 10.19 -5.95
N TYR A 97 -13.74 11.16 -5.89
CA TYR A 97 -15.03 11.07 -6.56
C TYR A 97 -14.88 11.12 -8.08
N ARG A 98 -14.07 12.06 -8.61
CA ARG A 98 -13.81 12.19 -10.06
C ARG A 98 -13.03 11.00 -10.64
N PHE A 99 -12.10 10.44 -9.86
CA PHE A 99 -11.34 9.25 -10.23
C PHE A 99 -12.26 8.02 -10.39
N ARG A 100 -13.23 7.87 -9.47
CA ARG A 100 -14.24 6.79 -9.58
C ARG A 100 -15.19 6.98 -10.76
N GLN A 101 -15.57 8.23 -11.07
CA GLN A 101 -16.46 8.52 -12.20
C GLN A 101 -15.82 8.22 -13.58
N THR A 102 -14.53 8.50 -13.73
CA THR A 102 -13.79 8.29 -14.99
C THR A 102 -13.46 6.82 -15.26
N ARG A 103 -13.70 5.92 -14.30
CA ARG A 103 -13.47 4.46 -14.44
C ARG A 103 -12.04 4.11 -14.90
N ALA A 104 -11.08 5.00 -14.65
CA ALA A 104 -9.67 4.77 -14.96
C ALA A 104 -9.13 3.62 -14.10
N MET A 105 -8.26 2.78 -14.67
CA MET A 105 -7.62 1.68 -13.92
C MET A 105 -6.36 2.13 -13.20
N THR A 106 -5.74 3.22 -13.64
CA THR A 106 -4.52 3.77 -13.04
C THR A 106 -4.61 5.29 -12.90
N MET A 107 -3.88 5.84 -11.93
CA MET A 107 -3.78 7.30 -11.75
C MET A 107 -3.18 7.98 -12.99
N ALA A 108 -2.24 7.32 -13.66
CA ALA A 108 -1.67 7.80 -14.92
C ALA A 108 -2.72 7.93 -16.04
N GLN A 109 -3.68 7.01 -16.12
CA GLN A 109 -4.78 7.08 -17.09
C GLN A 109 -5.79 8.18 -16.75
N PHE A 110 -6.05 8.43 -15.46
CA PHE A 110 -6.87 9.58 -15.04
C PHE A 110 -6.23 10.91 -15.46
N PHE A 111 -4.92 11.00 -15.31
CA PHE A 111 -4.14 12.15 -15.77
C PHE A 111 -4.09 12.28 -17.30
N GLU A 112 -4.12 11.18 -18.05
CA GLU A 112 -4.29 11.21 -19.52
C GLU A 112 -5.63 11.84 -19.91
N MET A 113 -6.73 11.42 -19.30
CA MET A 113 -8.07 11.93 -19.63
C MET A 113 -8.23 13.42 -19.33
N ARG A 114 -7.48 13.95 -18.35
CA ARG A 114 -7.59 15.36 -17.94
C ARG A 114 -6.63 16.30 -18.67
N TYR A 115 -5.44 15.81 -19.05
CA TYR A 115 -4.35 16.66 -19.57
C TYR A 115 -3.86 16.21 -20.95
N SER A 116 -3.00 15.19 -21.02
CA SER A 116 -2.36 14.79 -22.29
C SER A 116 -1.68 13.41 -22.21
N ARG A 117 -1.38 12.83 -23.38
CA ARG A 117 -0.62 11.57 -23.51
C ARG A 117 0.81 11.67 -22.97
N SER A 118 1.48 12.80 -23.14
CA SER A 118 2.85 12.99 -22.61
C SER A 118 2.88 12.97 -21.09
N PHE A 119 1.83 13.51 -20.45
CA PHE A 119 1.71 13.51 -19.00
C PHE A 119 1.46 12.11 -18.43
N ARG A 120 0.80 11.22 -19.18
CA ARG A 120 0.66 9.80 -18.81
C ARG A 120 1.99 9.09 -18.69
N VAL A 121 2.88 9.27 -19.68
CA VAL A 121 4.19 8.61 -19.68
C VAL A 121 5.02 9.09 -18.50
N TYR A 122 5.01 10.39 -18.23
CA TYR A 122 5.70 10.96 -17.08
C TYR A 122 5.17 10.42 -15.74
N ALA A 123 3.85 10.48 -15.52
CA ALA A 123 3.25 9.98 -14.29
C ALA A 123 3.43 8.47 -14.11
N GLY A 124 3.36 7.70 -15.21
CA GLY A 124 3.61 6.26 -15.21
C GLY A 124 5.06 5.92 -14.83
N VAL A 125 6.04 6.60 -15.43
CA VAL A 125 7.46 6.41 -15.11
C VAL A 125 7.75 6.82 -13.67
N MET A 126 7.24 7.96 -13.21
CA MET A 126 7.41 8.40 -11.82
C MET A 126 6.81 7.38 -10.84
N GLY A 127 5.62 6.86 -11.13
CA GLY A 127 4.98 5.81 -10.33
C GLY A 127 5.82 4.54 -10.27
N CYS A 128 6.33 4.07 -11.41
CA CYS A 128 7.20 2.89 -11.46
C CYS A 128 8.50 3.11 -10.69
N VAL A 129 9.18 4.25 -10.87
CA VAL A 129 10.44 4.55 -10.17
C VAL A 129 10.22 4.63 -8.67
N SER A 130 9.19 5.35 -8.24
CA SER A 130 8.81 5.43 -6.82
C SER A 130 8.49 4.05 -6.23
N GLY A 131 7.74 3.22 -6.98
CA GLY A 131 7.45 1.84 -6.60
C GLY A 131 8.70 0.98 -6.45
N ILE A 132 9.63 1.04 -7.41
CA ILE A 132 10.90 0.28 -7.35
C ILE A 132 11.73 0.71 -6.14
N ILE A 133 11.84 2.01 -5.89
CA ILE A 133 12.57 2.54 -4.73
C ILE A 133 11.91 2.06 -3.44
N ASN A 134 10.57 2.13 -3.35
CA ASN A 134 9.83 1.67 -2.19
C ASN A 134 10.08 0.17 -1.94
N PHE A 135 9.91 -0.68 -2.95
CA PHE A 135 10.20 -2.12 -2.86
C PHE A 135 11.68 -2.44 -2.59
N GLY A 136 12.62 -1.58 -2.97
CA GLY A 136 14.05 -1.75 -2.66
C GLY A 136 14.41 -1.38 -1.22
N ILE A 137 13.76 -0.35 -0.67
CA ILE A 137 13.98 0.08 0.72
C ILE A 137 13.38 -0.94 1.69
N PHE A 138 12.28 -1.59 1.32
CA PHE A 138 11.56 -2.53 2.19
C PHE A 138 12.48 -3.66 2.75
N PRO A 139 13.17 -4.46 1.90
CA PRO A 139 14.09 -5.49 2.35
C PRO A 139 15.35 -4.92 3.00
N ALA A 140 15.83 -3.75 2.57
CA ALA A 140 17.04 -3.15 3.12
C ALA A 140 16.86 -2.73 4.59
N VAL A 141 15.70 -2.16 4.92
CA VAL A 141 15.35 -1.82 6.31
C VAL A 141 15.09 -3.09 7.11
N GLY A 142 14.37 -4.07 6.54
CA GLY A 142 14.13 -5.37 7.20
C GLY A 142 15.43 -6.10 7.52
N GLY A 143 16.38 -6.16 6.59
CA GLY A 143 17.69 -6.78 6.80
C GLY A 143 18.52 -6.09 7.88
N ARG A 144 18.51 -4.75 7.92
CA ARG A 144 19.19 -3.99 8.99
C ARG A 144 18.57 -4.22 10.36
N PHE A 145 17.25 -4.39 10.43
CA PHE A 145 16.55 -4.72 11.68
C PHE A 145 16.92 -6.11 12.22
N PHE A 146 17.18 -7.10 11.35
CA PHE A 146 17.63 -8.43 11.81
C PHE A 146 19.12 -8.48 12.19
N GLN A 147 19.90 -7.48 11.79
CA GLN A 147 21.35 -7.43 11.99
C GLN A 147 21.77 -6.61 13.22
N HIS A 148 20.86 -5.89 13.86
CA HIS A 148 21.05 -5.18 15.12
C HIS A 148 20.10 -5.73 16.19
#